data_AF-R4U107-F1
#
_entry.id   AF-R4U107-F1
#
_cell.length_a   1.000
_cell.length_b   1.000
_cell.length_c   1.000
_cell.angle_alpha   90.00
_cell.angle_beta   90.00
_cell.angle_gamma   90.00
#
_symmetry.space_group_name_H-M   'P 1'
#
loop_
_entity.id
_entity.type
_entity.pdbx_description
1 polymer ?
#
loop_
_entity_poly.entity_id
_entity_poly.type
_entity_poly.pdbx_seq_one_letter_code
_entity_poly.pdbx_strand_id
1 'polypeptide(L)'
;MKRLLAILGAVGLTATGSTAVVACSKSSDTTKANDLSKIKSFEAPTAFKANDYTTVKEADVKKALKNSVLIEVQKLVSTATESDYTFGVYNDGSGGEYAPVDVSENSKNVYVKVKAATTTKTDPVLIGETGYIKVTLPAVPDFVKGDLSKVTVIAPAPVEVAEDPSKVTMDEVKDALKDTVLAAVNSVALAADGTDFTYKVSSDDQGVETNPIDLTTESQPVFVKITAKTDNALLEKATNFIKVTLPRFKYDLGLKEIEIEPVEVVRSDSVEAVPKTHVMNSLKDNVLTAVKTVVSTATTTDYKFDIFADALETPYKEVDITTNDPVDRTVYVEITATK
;
A
#
# COMPACT_ATOMS: atom_id res chain seq x y z
N MET A 1 45.83 -68.19 -15.13
CA MET A 1 45.81 -68.71 -16.52
C MET A 1 44.80 -67.91 -17.32
N LYS A 2 45.17 -67.51 -18.54
CA LYS A 2 44.33 -66.80 -19.52
C LYS A 2 43.12 -67.65 -19.94
N ARG A 3 41.96 -67.02 -20.14
CA ARG A 3 41.18 -67.08 -21.41
C ARG A 3 40.06 -66.04 -21.43
N LEU A 4 40.15 -65.15 -22.43
CA LEU A 4 39.09 -64.36 -23.03
C LEU A 4 37.96 -65.25 -23.57
N LEU A 5 36.72 -64.75 -23.59
CA LEU A 5 35.97 -64.50 -24.83
C LEU A 5 34.83 -63.48 -24.59
N ALA A 6 34.58 -62.65 -25.60
CA ALA A 6 33.75 -61.44 -25.61
C ALA A 6 32.29 -61.67 -26.05
N ILE A 7 31.47 -60.62 -25.95
CA ILE A 7 30.45 -60.10 -26.91
C ILE A 7 29.77 -58.92 -26.19
N LEU A 8 30.14 -57.66 -26.45
CA LEU A 8 29.55 -56.73 -27.43
C LEU A 8 28.01 -56.61 -27.35
N GLY A 9 27.53 -55.54 -26.72
CA GLY A 9 26.11 -55.21 -26.64
C GLY A 9 25.88 -53.71 -26.44
N ALA A 10 25.75 -53.02 -27.56
CA ALA A 10 25.04 -51.76 -27.81
C ALA A 10 25.13 -50.60 -26.80
N VAL A 11 25.70 -49.51 -27.32
CA VAL A 11 25.64 -48.13 -26.82
C VAL A 11 24.17 -47.69 -26.65
N GLY A 12 23.74 -47.48 -25.41
CA GLY A 12 22.54 -46.73 -25.05
C GLY A 12 22.94 -45.39 -24.44
N LEU A 13 22.97 -44.36 -25.27
CA LEU A 13 23.20 -42.97 -24.86
C LEU A 13 21.95 -42.47 -24.12
N THR A 14 21.97 -42.43 -22.78
CA THR A 14 21.01 -41.62 -22.01
C THR A 14 21.79 -40.67 -21.13
N ALA A 15 21.69 -39.39 -21.50
CA ALA A 15 22.26 -38.26 -20.79
C ALA A 15 21.87 -38.30 -19.30
N THR A 16 22.84 -38.61 -18.43
CA THR A 16 22.78 -38.20 -17.04
C THR A 16 22.95 -36.69 -17.03
N GLY A 17 21.83 -35.98 -17.11
CA GLY A 17 21.80 -34.55 -16.85
C GLY A 17 22.24 -34.32 -15.42
N SER A 18 23.51 -33.93 -15.25
CA SER A 18 24.00 -33.34 -14.02
C SER A 18 23.17 -32.08 -13.78
N THR A 19 22.14 -32.17 -12.94
CA THR A 19 21.57 -30.98 -12.32
C THR A 19 22.64 -30.45 -11.39
N ALA A 20 23.47 -29.55 -11.92
CA ALA A 20 24.20 -28.62 -11.10
C ALA A 20 23.15 -27.87 -10.30
N VAL A 21 22.94 -28.29 -9.05
CA VAL A 21 22.29 -27.46 -8.05
C VAL A 21 23.25 -26.31 -7.84
N VAL A 22 23.08 -25.25 -8.63
CA VAL A 22 23.66 -23.95 -8.33
C VAL A 22 22.90 -23.49 -7.10
N ALA A 23 23.43 -23.85 -5.93
CA ALA A 23 23.14 -23.10 -4.74
C ALA A 23 23.69 -21.69 -5.00
N CYS A 24 22.83 -20.79 -5.44
CA CYS A 24 23.06 -19.37 -5.25
C CYS A 24 23.12 -19.15 -3.74
N SER A 25 24.30 -19.34 -3.14
CA SER A 25 24.61 -18.59 -1.93
C SER A 25 24.48 -17.13 -2.37
N LYS A 26 23.35 -16.49 -2.04
CA LYS A 26 23.28 -15.02 -2.04
C LYS A 26 24.55 -14.58 -1.32
N SER A 27 25.49 -13.99 -2.07
CA SER A 27 26.73 -13.55 -1.46
C SER A 27 26.32 -12.60 -0.33
N SER A 28 27.05 -12.66 0.77
CA SER A 28 26.97 -11.77 1.92
C SER A 28 27.30 -10.30 1.59
N ASP A 29 27.04 -9.86 0.35
CA ASP A 29 27.21 -8.48 -0.11
C ASP A 29 25.93 -7.65 0.04
N THR A 30 24.74 -8.27 0.12
CA THR A 30 23.50 -7.55 0.46
C THR A 30 23.54 -6.96 1.86
N THR A 31 24.26 -7.57 2.80
CA THR A 31 24.46 -7.01 4.15
C THR A 31 25.29 -5.73 4.16
N LYS A 32 26.18 -5.51 3.17
CA LYS A 32 26.88 -4.22 3.06
C LYS A 32 25.98 -3.13 2.51
N ALA A 33 24.94 -3.44 1.73
CA ALA A 33 24.08 -2.42 1.11
C ALA A 33 23.33 -1.60 2.16
N ASN A 34 22.85 -2.26 3.22
CA ASN A 34 21.89 -1.73 4.19
C ASN A 34 22.53 -1.12 5.46
N ASP A 35 23.84 -0.86 5.42
CA ASP A 35 24.58 -0.30 6.56
C ASP A 35 24.39 1.21 6.68
N LEU A 36 23.80 1.64 7.79
CA LEU A 36 23.56 3.04 8.14
C LEU A 36 24.85 3.86 8.23
N SER A 37 26.01 3.23 8.45
CA SER A 37 27.30 3.92 8.49
C SER A 37 27.62 4.71 7.21
N LYS A 38 26.95 4.40 6.10
CA LYS A 38 27.06 5.09 4.81
C LYS A 38 26.38 6.46 4.76
N ILE A 39 25.40 6.72 5.62
CA ILE A 39 24.75 8.03 5.68
C ILE A 39 25.73 8.99 6.35
N LYS A 40 26.13 10.05 5.64
CA LYS A 40 27.11 11.05 6.12
C LYS A 40 26.52 12.44 6.32
N SER A 41 25.34 12.70 5.76
CA SER A 41 24.68 14.00 5.78
C SER A 41 23.18 13.82 5.61
N PHE A 42 22.41 14.77 6.12
CA PHE A 42 20.99 14.94 5.84
C PHE A 42 20.76 16.32 5.23
N GLU A 43 19.69 16.46 4.47
CA GLU A 43 19.19 17.79 4.14
C GLU A 43 18.70 18.49 5.40
N ALA A 44 19.28 19.65 5.69
CA ALA A 44 18.86 20.47 6.82
C ALA A 44 17.47 21.08 6.53
N PRO A 45 16.61 21.22 7.55
CA PRO A 45 15.32 21.84 7.37
C PRO A 45 15.51 23.31 7.02
N THR A 46 14.74 23.82 6.06
CA THR A 46 14.74 25.25 5.70
C THR A 46 13.81 26.08 6.59
N ALA A 47 12.90 25.42 7.30
CA ALA A 47 12.04 25.94 8.35
C ALA A 47 11.57 24.77 9.23
N PHE A 48 11.23 25.02 10.49
CA PHE A 48 10.65 24.00 11.36
C PHE A 48 9.78 24.61 12.47
N LYS A 49 8.90 23.80 13.04
CA LYS A 49 7.92 24.23 14.05
C LYS A 49 8.45 23.94 15.45
N ALA A 50 8.44 24.94 16.30
CA ALA A 50 8.69 24.81 17.73
C ALA A 50 7.63 25.61 18.50
N ASN A 51 7.36 25.20 19.75
CA ASN A 51 6.45 25.97 20.62
C ASN A 51 7.11 27.27 21.12
N ASP A 52 8.43 27.27 21.27
CA ASP A 52 9.25 28.41 21.66
C ASP A 52 10.60 28.33 20.94
N TYR A 53 10.88 29.31 20.08
CA TYR A 53 12.13 29.36 19.31
C TYR A 53 13.33 29.85 20.12
N THR A 54 13.12 30.38 21.32
CA THR A 54 14.21 30.74 22.25
C THR A 54 14.71 29.52 23.05
N THR A 55 13.90 28.46 23.13
CA THR A 55 14.21 27.24 23.88
C THR A 55 13.76 25.96 23.15
N VAL A 56 14.23 25.77 21.91
CA VAL A 56 13.85 24.63 21.07
C VAL A 56 14.23 23.31 21.72
N LYS A 57 13.23 22.45 21.97
CA LYS A 57 13.41 21.17 22.66
C LYS A 57 13.81 20.07 21.67
N GLU A 58 14.40 18.99 22.20
CA GLU A 58 14.84 17.84 21.39
C GLU A 58 13.69 17.26 20.55
N ALA A 59 12.48 17.23 21.10
CA ALA A 59 11.28 16.73 20.41
C ALA A 59 10.93 17.56 19.17
N ASP A 60 11.09 18.89 19.23
CA ASP A 60 10.83 19.79 18.10
C ASP A 60 11.85 19.54 16.98
N VAL A 61 13.13 19.36 17.35
CA VAL A 61 14.20 19.03 16.40
C VAL A 61 14.01 17.65 15.78
N LYS A 62 13.64 16.65 16.58
CA LYS A 62 13.32 15.31 16.07
C LYS A 62 12.18 15.37 15.06
N LYS A 63 11.11 16.09 15.37
CA LYS A 63 9.99 16.28 14.44
C LYS A 63 10.44 16.93 13.13
N ALA A 64 11.27 17.97 13.21
CA ALA A 64 11.80 18.68 12.04
C ALA A 64 12.66 17.82 11.12
N LEU A 65 13.44 16.89 11.69
CA LEU A 65 14.41 16.08 10.95
C LEU A 65 13.87 14.71 10.51
N LYS A 66 12.72 14.31 11.04
CA LYS A 66 12.12 12.99 10.85
C LYS A 66 12.07 12.55 9.38
N ASN A 67 11.52 13.39 8.51
CA ASN A 67 11.37 13.09 7.08
C ASN A 67 12.72 13.09 6.35
N SER A 68 13.61 14.04 6.64
CA SER A 68 14.97 14.08 6.07
C SER A 68 15.77 12.81 6.41
N VAL A 69 15.64 12.32 7.66
CA VAL A 69 16.27 11.06 8.08
C VAL A 69 15.69 9.87 7.32
N LEU A 70 14.35 9.77 7.22
CA LEU A 70 13.69 8.68 6.51
C LEU A 70 14.12 8.62 5.03
N ILE A 71 14.18 9.76 4.35
CA ILE A 71 14.60 9.85 2.94
C ILE A 71 16.02 9.30 2.76
N GLU A 72 16.97 9.68 3.60
CA GLU A 72 18.34 9.17 3.51
C GLU A 72 18.43 7.67 3.84
N VAL A 73 17.64 7.18 4.79
CA VAL A 73 17.54 5.75 5.09
C VAL A 73 16.97 4.99 3.89
N GLN A 74 15.94 5.53 3.24
CA GLN A 74 15.30 4.91 2.08
C GLN A 74 16.18 4.90 0.82
N LYS A 75 17.18 5.79 0.72
CA LYS A 75 18.21 5.70 -0.33
C LYS A 75 19.10 4.45 -0.19
N LEU A 76 19.25 3.93 1.03
CA LEU A 76 19.94 2.65 1.25
C LEU A 76 18.99 1.48 1.02
N VAL A 77 17.78 1.56 1.57
CA VAL A 77 16.77 0.50 1.49
C VAL A 77 15.41 1.12 1.24
N SER A 78 14.93 1.07 -0.01
CA SER A 78 13.71 1.78 -0.44
C SER A 78 12.43 1.36 0.29
N THR A 79 12.42 0.17 0.91
CA THR A 79 11.29 -0.35 1.68
C THR A 79 11.39 -0.04 3.17
N ALA A 80 12.43 0.66 3.62
CA ALA A 80 12.60 0.99 5.03
C ALA A 80 11.52 1.96 5.51
N THR A 81 11.10 1.73 6.74
CA THR A 81 10.10 2.49 7.47
C THR A 81 10.69 3.04 8.77
N GLU A 82 9.96 3.91 9.45
CA GLU A 82 10.39 4.44 10.75
C GLU A 82 10.52 3.37 11.84
N SER A 83 9.87 2.22 11.68
CA SER A 83 10.03 1.10 12.63
C SER A 83 11.38 0.38 12.50
N ASP A 84 12.10 0.59 11.41
CA ASP A 84 13.37 -0.09 11.13
C ASP A 84 14.58 0.63 11.75
N TYR A 85 14.39 1.83 12.33
CA TYR A 85 15.46 2.61 12.94
C TYR A 85 14.98 3.49 14.10
N THR A 86 15.92 4.02 14.86
CA THR A 86 15.73 5.11 15.81
C THR A 86 16.77 6.20 15.52
N PHE A 87 16.51 7.43 15.94
CA PHE A 87 17.55 8.45 15.92
C PHE A 87 17.50 9.34 17.16
N GLY A 88 18.68 9.78 17.58
CA GLY A 88 18.89 10.74 18.68
C GLY A 88 19.44 12.05 18.15
N VAL A 89 19.21 13.12 18.91
CA VAL A 89 19.79 14.45 18.67
C VAL A 89 20.71 14.77 19.84
N TYR A 90 21.85 15.39 19.54
CA TYR A 90 22.97 15.63 20.45
C TYR A 90 23.51 17.04 20.27
N ASN A 91 24.14 17.58 21.30
CA ASN A 91 24.73 18.92 21.28
C ASN A 91 26.04 19.00 20.48
N ASP A 92 26.78 17.89 20.40
CA ASP A 92 28.11 17.85 19.82
C ASP A 92 28.37 16.56 19.02
N GLY A 93 29.50 16.57 18.30
CA GLY A 93 29.96 15.42 17.51
C GLY A 93 30.55 14.27 18.34
N SER A 94 30.49 14.34 19.66
CA SER A 94 30.96 13.33 20.61
C SER A 94 29.84 12.63 21.38
N GLY A 95 28.58 13.03 21.18
CA GLY A 95 27.44 12.42 21.83
C GLY A 95 27.03 13.06 23.15
N GLY A 96 27.41 14.31 23.39
CA GLY A 96 26.90 15.10 24.51
C GLY A 96 25.37 15.18 24.48
N GLU A 97 24.77 15.04 25.66
CA GLU A 97 23.30 15.13 25.84
C GLU A 97 22.76 16.42 25.23
N TYR A 98 21.58 16.34 24.61
CA TYR A 98 20.94 17.50 24.01
C TYR A 98 20.55 18.53 25.09
N ALA A 99 20.84 19.80 24.82
CA ALA A 99 20.36 20.93 25.59
C ALA A 99 19.50 21.82 24.66
N PRO A 100 18.43 22.44 25.18
CA PRO A 100 17.62 23.36 24.38
C PRO A 100 18.46 24.46 23.73
N VAL A 101 18.11 24.80 22.49
CA VAL A 101 18.83 25.80 21.69
C VAL A 101 17.94 26.98 21.34
N ASP A 102 18.51 28.18 21.30
CA ASP A 102 17.85 29.39 20.83
C ASP A 102 18.12 29.59 19.33
N VAL A 103 17.07 29.54 18.52
CA VAL A 103 17.12 29.82 17.07
C VAL A 103 16.35 31.09 16.68
N SER A 104 15.93 31.89 17.65
CA SER A 104 15.10 33.08 17.39
C SER A 104 15.80 34.12 16.52
N GLU A 105 17.12 34.26 16.64
CA GLU A 105 17.91 35.23 15.87
C GLU A 105 19.04 34.59 15.05
N ASN A 106 19.55 33.42 15.46
CA ASN A 106 20.74 32.83 14.87
C ASN A 106 20.57 31.33 14.65
N SER A 107 21.17 30.82 13.57
CA SER A 107 21.20 29.38 13.31
C SER A 107 21.99 28.62 14.37
N LYS A 108 21.63 27.36 14.61
CA LYS A 108 22.27 26.49 15.60
C LYS A 108 22.62 25.15 15.01
N ASN A 109 23.76 24.61 15.42
CA ASN A 109 24.17 23.27 15.01
C ASN A 109 23.73 22.25 16.05
N VAL A 110 23.15 21.16 15.57
CA VAL A 110 22.85 19.96 16.34
C VAL A 110 23.49 18.77 15.64
N TYR A 111 23.59 17.64 16.34
CA TYR A 111 24.18 16.42 15.79
C TYR A 111 23.20 15.27 15.88
N VAL A 112 23.04 14.53 14.79
CA VAL A 112 22.08 13.43 14.68
C VAL A 112 22.83 12.12 14.61
N LYS A 113 22.36 11.12 15.36
CA LYS A 113 22.83 9.74 15.23
C LYS A 113 21.66 8.80 14.98
N VAL A 114 21.69 8.07 13.89
CA VAL A 114 20.68 7.09 13.49
C VAL A 114 21.21 5.70 13.79
N LYS A 115 20.37 4.85 14.40
CA LYS A 115 20.69 3.46 14.75
C LYS A 115 19.62 2.54 14.20
N ALA A 116 20.03 1.40 13.64
CA ALA A 116 19.09 0.37 13.22
C ALA A 116 18.28 -0.10 14.43
N ALA A 117 16.98 -0.32 14.24
CA ALA A 117 16.13 -0.83 15.29
C ALA A 117 16.58 -2.26 15.65
N THR A 118 16.61 -2.57 16.94
CA THR A 118 16.92 -3.92 17.41
C THR A 118 15.76 -4.83 17.02
N THR A 119 15.90 -5.58 15.93
CA THR A 119 14.90 -6.59 15.54
C THR A 119 15.39 -7.97 15.93
N THR A 120 14.48 -8.86 16.33
CA THR A 120 14.74 -10.29 16.54
C THR A 120 14.73 -11.08 15.23
N LYS A 121 14.63 -10.39 14.08
CA LYS A 121 14.55 -11.01 12.76
C LYS A 121 15.94 -11.51 12.34
N THR A 122 15.96 -12.67 11.70
CA THR A 122 17.19 -13.29 11.17
C THR A 122 17.81 -12.54 10.00
N ASP A 123 17.07 -11.61 9.38
CA ASP A 123 17.55 -10.73 8.30
C ASP A 123 17.00 -9.31 8.55
N PRO A 124 17.76 -8.46 9.27
CA PRO A 124 17.31 -7.10 9.59
C PRO A 124 17.36 -6.21 8.34
N VAL A 125 16.32 -5.39 8.16
CA VAL A 125 16.19 -4.46 7.03
C VAL A 125 17.36 -3.48 6.99
N LEU A 126 17.82 -3.01 8.15
CA LEU A 126 18.93 -2.07 8.33
C LEU A 126 19.94 -2.64 9.34
N ILE A 127 21.21 -2.29 9.19
CA ILE A 127 22.26 -2.63 10.16
C ILE A 127 23.10 -1.41 10.54
N GLY A 128 23.78 -1.51 11.69
CA GLY A 128 24.76 -0.53 12.14
C GLY A 128 24.16 0.77 12.69
N GLU A 129 24.99 1.80 12.71
CA GLU A 129 24.65 3.16 13.13
C GLU A 129 25.46 4.18 12.34
N THR A 130 24.96 5.41 12.25
CA THR A 130 25.69 6.53 11.67
C THR A 130 26.76 7.02 12.64
N GLY A 131 27.69 7.84 12.13
CA GLY A 131 28.40 8.80 12.98
C GLY A 131 27.46 9.91 13.48
N TYR A 132 28.01 10.88 14.20
CA TYR A 132 27.31 12.11 14.55
C TYR A 132 27.28 13.06 13.35
N ILE A 133 26.12 13.18 12.71
CA ILE A 133 25.93 14.00 11.52
C ILE A 133 25.53 15.40 11.95
N LYS A 134 26.35 16.40 11.62
CA LYS A 134 26.07 17.80 11.91
C LYS A 134 24.92 18.31 11.04
N VAL A 135 23.91 18.89 11.66
CA VAL A 135 22.76 19.53 11.00
C VAL A 135 22.63 20.96 11.54
N THR A 136 22.46 21.92 10.63
CA THR A 136 22.26 23.33 10.98
C THR A 136 20.77 23.65 10.96
N LEU A 137 20.21 23.98 12.12
CA LEU A 137 18.86 24.50 12.25
C LEU A 137 18.83 25.98 11.84
N PRO A 138 17.90 26.40 10.97
CA PRO A 138 17.81 27.77 10.50
C PRO A 138 17.35 28.71 11.62
N ALA A 139 17.74 29.99 11.53
CA ALA A 139 17.17 31.03 12.38
C ALA A 139 15.74 31.37 11.93
N VAL A 140 14.85 31.79 12.84
CA VAL A 140 13.47 32.17 12.49
C VAL A 140 13.40 33.23 11.37
N PRO A 141 14.22 34.30 11.36
CA PRO A 141 14.21 35.28 10.28
C PRO A 141 14.61 34.72 8.92
N ASP A 142 15.34 33.60 8.91
CA ASP A 142 15.84 32.92 7.71
C ASP A 142 14.92 31.79 7.25
N PHE A 143 13.76 31.59 7.89
CA PHE A 143 12.84 30.52 7.50
C PHE A 143 12.36 30.71 6.06
N VAL A 144 12.69 29.73 5.22
CA VAL A 144 12.14 29.65 3.87
C VAL A 144 10.86 28.84 3.95
N LYS A 145 9.72 29.53 3.88
CA LYS A 145 8.40 28.91 3.88
C LYS A 145 8.18 28.11 2.58
N GLY A 146 7.53 26.97 2.71
CA GLY A 146 7.01 26.20 1.60
C GLY A 146 5.90 26.95 0.90
N ASP A 147 6.13 27.26 -0.37
CA ASP A 147 5.14 27.91 -1.22
C ASP A 147 4.17 26.87 -1.80
N LEU A 148 2.95 26.84 -1.27
CA LEU A 148 1.93 25.89 -1.72
C LEU A 148 1.52 26.09 -3.18
N SER A 149 1.76 27.25 -3.79
CA SER A 149 1.46 27.46 -5.21
C SER A 149 2.34 26.61 -6.14
N LYS A 150 3.45 26.06 -5.63
CA LYS A 150 4.34 25.14 -6.35
C LYS A 150 3.84 23.69 -6.34
N VAL A 151 2.89 23.35 -5.46
CA VAL A 151 2.26 22.03 -5.45
C VAL A 151 1.28 21.97 -6.62
N THR A 152 1.59 21.15 -7.62
CA THR A 152 0.83 21.05 -8.88
C THR A 152 0.22 19.66 -9.10
N VAL A 153 0.65 18.66 -8.33
CA VAL A 153 0.22 17.27 -8.45
C VAL A 153 -0.02 16.70 -7.06
N ILE A 154 -1.09 15.92 -6.91
CA ILE A 154 -1.37 15.09 -5.75
C ILE A 154 -1.51 13.66 -6.26
N ALA A 155 -0.91 12.71 -5.55
CA ALA A 155 -1.05 11.29 -5.88
C ALA A 155 -2.55 10.87 -5.83
N PRO A 156 -2.98 9.94 -6.69
CA PRO A 156 -4.37 9.47 -6.69
C PRO A 156 -4.77 8.91 -5.33
N ALA A 157 -6.07 8.95 -5.03
CA ALA A 157 -6.62 8.33 -3.82
C ALA A 157 -6.35 6.81 -3.81
N PRO A 158 -6.25 6.20 -2.62
CA PRO A 158 -6.36 4.75 -2.47
C PRO A 158 -7.63 4.22 -3.15
N VAL A 159 -7.63 2.93 -3.53
CA VAL A 159 -8.75 2.29 -4.27
C VAL A 159 -10.03 2.21 -3.41
N GLU A 160 -9.87 2.15 -2.09
CA GLU A 160 -10.97 2.09 -1.13
C GLU A 160 -11.26 3.49 -0.60
N VAL A 161 -12.20 4.17 -1.24
CA VAL A 161 -12.60 5.54 -0.87
C VAL A 161 -13.79 5.54 0.10
N ALA A 162 -14.67 4.54 0.05
CA ALA A 162 -15.92 4.50 0.83
C ALA A 162 -16.49 3.07 0.97
N GLU A 163 -17.40 2.89 1.93
CA GLU A 163 -18.18 1.66 2.10
C GLU A 163 -19.23 1.45 0.99
N ASP A 164 -19.89 2.53 0.54
CA ASP A 164 -20.81 2.51 -0.61
C ASP A 164 -20.22 3.27 -1.80
N PRO A 165 -19.61 2.56 -2.77
CA PRO A 165 -18.97 3.20 -3.93
C PRO A 165 -19.95 3.92 -4.86
N SER A 166 -21.27 3.73 -4.71
CA SER A 166 -22.28 4.46 -5.50
C SER A 166 -22.65 5.82 -4.92
N LYS A 167 -22.25 6.10 -3.67
CA LYS A 167 -22.64 7.31 -2.92
C LYS A 167 -21.50 7.91 -2.12
N VAL A 168 -20.30 7.93 -2.71
CA VAL A 168 -19.10 8.46 -2.05
C VAL A 168 -19.29 9.95 -1.73
N THR A 169 -19.10 10.30 -0.47
CA THR A 169 -19.20 11.67 0.03
C THR A 169 -17.84 12.40 -0.08
N MET A 170 -17.87 13.73 -0.20
CA MET A 170 -16.63 14.53 -0.18
C MET A 170 -15.81 14.35 1.10
N ASP A 171 -16.44 14.03 2.24
CA ASP A 171 -15.72 13.77 3.49
C ASP A 171 -14.95 12.44 3.43
N GLU A 172 -15.55 11.38 2.86
CA GLU A 172 -14.85 10.12 2.59
C GLU A 172 -13.69 10.31 1.61
N VAL A 173 -13.91 11.08 0.53
CA VAL A 173 -12.83 11.43 -0.41
C VAL A 173 -11.72 12.21 0.29
N LYS A 174 -12.08 13.18 1.13
CA LYS A 174 -11.14 14.00 1.88
C LYS A 174 -10.29 13.12 2.79
N ASP A 175 -10.90 12.26 3.58
CA ASP A 175 -10.18 11.35 4.47
C ASP A 175 -9.27 10.39 3.69
N ALA A 176 -9.72 9.83 2.57
CA ALA A 176 -8.91 8.97 1.70
C ALA A 176 -7.70 9.70 1.08
N LEU A 177 -7.81 11.01 0.84
CA LEU A 177 -6.73 11.84 0.28
C LEU A 177 -5.79 12.45 1.34
N LYS A 178 -6.08 12.29 2.63
CA LYS A 178 -5.35 12.96 3.72
C LYS A 178 -3.84 12.75 3.63
N ASP A 179 -3.40 11.51 3.44
CA ASP A 179 -1.98 11.16 3.41
C ASP A 179 -1.30 11.59 2.10
N THR A 180 -1.99 11.50 0.96
CA THR A 180 -1.45 11.94 -0.32
C THR A 180 -1.36 13.47 -0.42
N VAL A 181 -2.32 14.19 0.17
CA VAL A 181 -2.27 15.65 0.36
C VAL A 181 -1.11 16.04 1.25
N LEU A 182 -0.93 15.37 2.40
CA LEU A 182 0.21 15.63 3.29
C LEU A 182 1.55 15.37 2.58
N ALA A 183 1.67 14.28 1.81
CA ALA A 183 2.86 14.00 1.02
C ALA A 183 3.13 15.10 -0.02
N ALA A 184 2.09 15.60 -0.69
CA ALA A 184 2.23 16.71 -1.64
C ALA A 184 2.69 18.00 -0.95
N VAL A 185 2.18 18.32 0.23
CA VAL A 185 2.65 19.46 1.05
C VAL A 185 4.10 19.28 1.48
N ASN A 186 4.48 18.07 1.89
CA ASN A 186 5.85 17.76 2.31
C ASN A 186 6.88 17.89 1.18
N SER A 187 6.45 17.88 -0.09
CA SER A 187 7.33 18.15 -1.23
C SER A 187 7.85 19.59 -1.29
N VAL A 188 7.16 20.54 -0.62
CA VAL A 188 7.57 21.95 -0.55
C VAL A 188 7.96 22.40 0.86
N ALA A 189 7.54 21.67 1.90
CA ALA A 189 7.95 21.90 3.29
C ALA A 189 7.99 20.59 4.09
N LEU A 190 9.16 19.97 4.19
CA LEU A 190 9.35 18.66 4.83
C LEU A 190 8.90 18.57 6.29
N ALA A 191 8.88 19.70 7.01
CA ALA A 191 8.52 19.76 8.43
C ALA A 191 7.02 20.01 8.69
N ALA A 192 6.22 20.22 7.65
CA ALA A 192 4.79 20.51 7.78
C ALA A 192 3.99 19.26 8.20
N ASP A 193 2.88 19.48 8.89
CA ASP A 193 1.90 18.45 9.21
C ASP A 193 0.45 18.89 8.92
N GLY A 194 -0.52 17.99 9.12
CA GLY A 194 -1.93 18.26 8.86
C GLY A 194 -2.55 19.41 9.70
N THR A 195 -1.83 19.94 10.69
CA THR A 195 -2.25 21.11 11.46
C THR A 195 -1.81 22.42 10.83
N ASP A 196 -0.90 22.41 9.86
CA ASP A 196 -0.29 23.61 9.27
C ASP A 196 -1.07 24.18 8.07
N PHE A 197 -1.97 23.37 7.49
CA PHE A 197 -2.81 23.74 6.36
C PHE A 197 -4.25 23.29 6.57
N THR A 198 -5.13 23.75 5.70
CA THR A 198 -6.45 23.17 5.46
C THR A 198 -6.55 22.79 4.00
N TYR A 199 -7.47 21.88 3.66
CA TYR A 199 -7.77 21.61 2.27
C TYR A 199 -9.26 21.34 2.08
N LYS A 200 -9.72 21.68 0.88
CA LYS A 200 -11.07 21.47 0.39
C LYS A 200 -11.03 20.51 -0.79
N VAL A 201 -12.02 19.63 -0.87
CA VAL A 201 -12.31 18.80 -2.03
C VAL A 201 -13.61 19.29 -2.67
N SER A 202 -13.64 19.38 -4.00
CA SER A 202 -14.81 19.79 -4.80
C SER A 202 -14.95 18.91 -6.04
N SER A 203 -16.13 18.95 -6.65
CA SER A 203 -16.40 18.24 -7.91
C SER A 203 -15.89 18.97 -9.15
N ASP A 204 -15.64 20.28 -9.03
CA ASP A 204 -15.11 21.13 -10.10
C ASP A 204 -13.93 22.01 -9.64
N ASP A 205 -13.32 22.69 -10.61
CA ASP A 205 -12.22 23.64 -10.41
C ASP A 205 -12.68 25.02 -9.90
N GLN A 206 -13.98 25.19 -9.62
CA GLN A 206 -14.56 26.40 -9.04
C GLN A 206 -14.82 26.25 -7.53
N GLY A 207 -14.70 25.05 -6.99
CA GLY A 207 -14.87 24.79 -5.57
C GLY A 207 -16.31 24.49 -5.17
N VAL A 208 -17.15 24.04 -6.11
CA VAL A 208 -18.53 23.63 -5.80
C VAL A 208 -18.50 22.27 -5.08
N GLU A 209 -19.19 22.20 -3.95
CA GLU A 209 -19.42 20.93 -3.26
C GLU A 209 -20.67 20.31 -3.87
N THR A 210 -20.51 19.19 -4.57
CA THR A 210 -21.64 18.36 -4.99
C THR A 210 -21.43 16.96 -4.45
N ASN A 211 -22.38 16.47 -3.67
CA ASN A 211 -22.43 15.10 -3.17
C ASN A 211 -23.74 14.45 -3.61
N PRO A 212 -23.75 13.13 -3.89
CA PRO A 212 -22.62 12.18 -3.83
C PRO A 212 -21.95 11.88 -5.19
N ILE A 213 -20.77 11.23 -5.17
CA ILE A 213 -20.03 10.70 -6.34
C ILE A 213 -20.32 9.20 -6.51
N ASP A 214 -20.55 8.75 -7.75
CA ASP A 214 -20.66 7.33 -8.10
C ASP A 214 -19.36 6.82 -8.76
N LEU A 215 -18.64 5.94 -8.05
CA LEU A 215 -17.40 5.29 -8.50
C LEU A 215 -17.62 3.88 -9.08
N THR A 216 -18.87 3.42 -9.23
CA THR A 216 -19.16 2.06 -9.71
C THR A 216 -18.98 1.88 -11.21
N THR A 217 -19.15 2.96 -11.98
CA THR A 217 -19.19 2.94 -13.44
C THR A 217 -17.85 3.33 -14.08
N GLU A 218 -17.24 4.41 -13.59
CA GLU A 218 -15.99 4.95 -14.13
C GLU A 218 -15.21 5.73 -13.06
N SER A 219 -13.96 6.07 -13.39
CA SER A 219 -13.13 6.93 -12.54
C SER A 219 -13.65 8.36 -12.59
N GLN A 220 -13.81 9.00 -11.44
CA GLN A 220 -14.36 10.35 -11.34
C GLN A 220 -13.28 11.36 -10.95
N PRO A 221 -13.23 12.54 -11.58
CA PRO A 221 -12.33 13.61 -11.16
C PRO A 221 -12.90 14.34 -9.94
N VAL A 222 -12.00 14.69 -9.02
CA VAL A 222 -12.25 15.67 -7.96
C VAL A 222 -11.16 16.73 -7.99
N PHE A 223 -11.38 17.84 -7.34
CA PHE A 223 -10.46 18.96 -7.32
C PHE A 223 -10.11 19.32 -5.89
N VAL A 224 -8.82 19.44 -5.60
CA VAL A 224 -8.30 19.70 -4.26
C VAL A 224 -7.66 21.08 -4.23
N LYS A 225 -8.04 21.87 -3.23
CA LYS A 225 -7.39 23.16 -2.93
C LYS A 225 -6.80 23.12 -1.53
N ILE A 226 -5.47 23.28 -1.43
CA ILE A 226 -4.72 23.30 -0.18
C ILE A 226 -4.40 24.76 0.16
N THR A 227 -4.65 25.17 1.39
CA THR A 227 -4.43 26.55 1.86
C THR A 227 -3.61 26.53 3.14
N ALA A 228 -2.52 27.30 3.18
CA ALA A 228 -1.74 27.47 4.40
C ALA A 228 -2.61 28.17 5.45
N LYS A 229 -2.52 27.75 6.72
CA LYS A 229 -3.18 28.49 7.80
C LYS A 229 -2.55 29.87 7.97
N THR A 230 -3.34 30.82 8.44
CA THR A 230 -2.86 32.17 8.78
C THR A 230 -1.70 32.07 9.76
N ASP A 231 -0.68 32.91 9.55
CA ASP A 231 0.53 33.00 10.37
C ASP A 231 1.34 31.70 10.51
N ASN A 232 1.17 30.75 9.57
CA ASN A 232 1.97 29.54 9.59
C ASN A 232 3.46 29.84 9.39
N ALA A 233 4.32 29.26 10.23
CA ALA A 233 5.76 29.45 10.17
C ALA A 233 6.45 28.65 9.04
N LEU A 234 5.79 27.62 8.53
CA LEU A 234 6.34 26.67 7.56
C LEU A 234 5.78 26.84 6.16
N LEU A 235 4.56 27.31 6.02
CA LEU A 235 3.81 27.35 4.77
C LEU A 235 3.32 28.74 4.46
N GLU A 236 3.17 29.02 3.17
CA GLU A 236 2.51 30.22 2.67
C GLU A 236 1.63 29.93 1.45
N LYS A 237 0.72 30.88 1.17
CA LYS A 237 -0.18 30.89 0.01
C LYS A 237 -1.13 29.68 -0.01
N ALA A 238 -1.64 29.37 -1.19
CA ALA A 238 -2.55 28.27 -1.47
C ALA A 238 -2.24 27.69 -2.84
N THR A 239 -2.68 26.47 -3.09
CA THR A 239 -2.68 25.87 -4.42
C THR A 239 -3.77 26.50 -5.30
N ASN A 240 -3.64 26.32 -6.61
CA ASN A 240 -4.81 26.27 -7.47
C ASN A 240 -5.63 25.00 -7.18
N PHE A 241 -6.80 24.85 -7.80
CA PHE A 241 -7.51 23.57 -7.77
C PHE A 241 -6.71 22.52 -8.54
N ILE A 242 -6.26 21.48 -7.85
CA ILE A 242 -5.50 20.36 -8.40
C ILE A 242 -6.47 19.23 -8.71
N LYS A 243 -6.54 18.81 -9.97
CA LYS A 243 -7.37 17.68 -10.39
C LYS A 243 -6.76 16.37 -9.90
N VAL A 244 -7.52 15.60 -9.13
CA VAL A 244 -7.20 14.25 -8.68
C VAL A 244 -8.23 13.29 -9.26
N THR A 245 -7.80 12.15 -9.78
CA THR A 245 -8.71 11.14 -10.34
C THR A 245 -8.94 10.06 -9.31
N LEU A 246 -10.18 9.92 -8.86
CA LEU A 246 -10.60 8.80 -8.02
C LEU A 246 -10.73 7.56 -8.92
N PRO A 247 -10.07 6.45 -8.58
CA PRO A 247 -10.19 5.23 -9.36
C PRO A 247 -11.63 4.70 -9.27
N ARG A 248 -12.13 4.14 -10.37
CA ARG A 248 -13.33 3.30 -10.36
C ARG A 248 -13.16 2.19 -9.31
N PHE A 249 -14.19 1.99 -8.49
CA PHE A 249 -14.20 0.88 -7.54
C PHE A 249 -14.28 -0.44 -8.30
N LYS A 250 -13.32 -1.33 -8.04
CA LYS A 250 -13.35 -2.72 -8.51
C LYS A 250 -13.67 -3.58 -7.30
N TYR A 251 -14.79 -4.29 -7.34
CA TYR A 251 -15.09 -5.30 -6.34
C TYR A 251 -14.03 -6.40 -6.43
N ASP A 252 -13.17 -6.51 -5.42
CA ASP A 252 -12.41 -7.73 -5.19
C ASP A 252 -13.34 -8.73 -4.52
N LEU A 253 -13.90 -9.64 -5.32
CA LEU A 253 -14.75 -10.70 -4.78
C LEU A 253 -13.94 -11.68 -3.91
N GLY A 254 -12.60 -11.71 -4.04
CA GLY A 254 -11.72 -12.68 -3.39
C GLY A 254 -12.13 -14.13 -3.66
N LEU A 255 -11.25 -15.08 -3.34
CA LEU A 255 -11.69 -16.46 -3.13
C LEU A 255 -12.33 -16.52 -1.73
N LYS A 256 -13.65 -16.32 -1.65
CA LYS A 256 -14.42 -16.57 -0.43
C LYS A 256 -15.17 -17.89 -0.58
N GLU A 257 -14.91 -18.81 0.34
CA GLU A 257 -15.76 -19.99 0.50
C GLU A 257 -17.09 -19.49 1.06
N ILE A 258 -18.13 -19.55 0.23
CA ILE A 258 -19.49 -19.19 0.64
C ILE A 258 -20.31 -20.47 0.65
N GLU A 259 -20.81 -20.84 1.83
CA GLU A 259 -21.71 -21.95 1.97
C GLU A 259 -23.07 -21.58 1.36
N ILE A 260 -23.45 -22.32 0.32
CA ILE A 260 -24.71 -22.14 -0.39
C ILE A 260 -25.70 -23.16 0.19
N GLU A 261 -26.90 -22.70 0.57
CA GLU A 261 -27.93 -23.62 1.04
C GLU A 261 -28.23 -24.70 -0.02
N PRO A 262 -28.46 -25.96 0.40
CA PRO A 262 -28.80 -27.05 -0.50
C PRO A 262 -30.01 -26.68 -1.36
N VAL A 263 -29.93 -26.95 -2.66
CA VAL A 263 -31.07 -26.75 -3.56
C VAL A 263 -31.60 -28.10 -4.02
N GLU A 264 -32.89 -28.34 -3.78
CA GLU A 264 -33.57 -29.50 -4.34
C GLU A 264 -33.71 -29.33 -5.86
N VAL A 265 -33.13 -30.27 -6.61
CA VAL A 265 -33.31 -30.35 -8.06
C VAL A 265 -34.34 -31.42 -8.35
N VAL A 266 -35.56 -30.97 -8.70
CA VAL A 266 -36.66 -31.88 -9.02
C VAL A 266 -36.49 -32.39 -10.46
N ARG A 267 -36.30 -33.71 -10.59
CA ARG A 267 -36.28 -34.41 -11.87
C ARG A 267 -37.65 -34.33 -12.54
N SER A 268 -37.68 -34.13 -13.86
CA SER A 268 -38.85 -34.52 -14.66
C SER A 268 -38.68 -35.97 -15.10
N ASP A 269 -39.74 -36.76 -15.05
CA ASP A 269 -39.76 -38.23 -15.19
C ASP A 269 -39.18 -38.80 -16.51
N SER A 270 -38.60 -37.95 -17.38
CA SER A 270 -38.20 -38.27 -18.74
C SER A 270 -36.72 -38.02 -19.08
N VAL A 271 -35.88 -37.59 -18.11
CA VAL A 271 -34.46 -37.25 -18.39
C VAL A 271 -33.51 -38.17 -17.62
N GLU A 272 -32.53 -38.79 -18.32
CA GLU A 272 -31.50 -39.69 -17.74
C GLU A 272 -30.38 -38.94 -17.01
N ALA A 273 -30.19 -37.65 -17.31
CA ALA A 273 -29.20 -36.80 -16.66
C ALA A 273 -29.78 -35.41 -16.36
N VAL A 274 -29.32 -34.77 -15.28
CA VAL A 274 -29.67 -33.36 -14.99
C VAL A 274 -28.67 -32.46 -15.74
N PRO A 275 -29.15 -31.61 -16.68
CA PRO A 275 -28.26 -30.71 -17.41
C PRO A 275 -27.61 -29.68 -16.48
N LYS A 276 -26.35 -29.32 -16.75
CA LYS A 276 -25.61 -28.27 -16.03
C LYS A 276 -26.41 -26.97 -15.91
N THR A 277 -27.10 -26.58 -16.98
CA THR A 277 -27.94 -25.37 -17.02
C THR A 277 -29.08 -25.39 -16.00
N HIS A 278 -29.64 -26.57 -15.71
CA HIS A 278 -30.70 -26.72 -14.73
C HIS A 278 -30.17 -26.50 -13.30
N VAL A 279 -29.04 -27.13 -12.97
CA VAL A 279 -28.34 -26.93 -11.69
C VAL A 279 -27.94 -25.47 -11.51
N MET A 280 -27.37 -24.84 -12.54
CA MET A 280 -27.03 -23.42 -12.49
C MET A 280 -28.26 -22.53 -12.28
N ASN A 281 -29.38 -22.80 -12.95
CA ASN A 281 -30.60 -22.03 -12.74
C ASN A 281 -31.13 -22.16 -11.31
N SER A 282 -31.11 -23.37 -10.75
CA SER A 282 -31.52 -23.64 -9.37
C SER A 282 -30.62 -22.95 -8.34
N LEU A 283 -29.32 -22.82 -8.62
CA LEU A 283 -28.35 -22.16 -7.73
C LEU A 283 -28.37 -20.62 -7.83
N LYS A 284 -28.98 -20.06 -8.88
CA LYS A 284 -28.86 -18.64 -9.23
C LYS A 284 -29.24 -17.69 -8.09
N ASP A 285 -30.32 -17.96 -7.39
CA ASP A 285 -30.80 -17.09 -6.31
C ASP A 285 -29.95 -17.23 -5.04
N ASN A 286 -29.45 -18.43 -4.73
CA ASN A 286 -28.55 -18.63 -3.61
C ASN A 286 -27.17 -18.01 -3.90
N VAL A 287 -26.65 -18.14 -5.13
CA VAL A 287 -25.42 -17.46 -5.56
C VAL A 287 -25.61 -15.94 -5.50
N LEU A 288 -26.74 -15.39 -5.94
CA LEU A 288 -27.03 -13.96 -5.78
C LEU A 288 -27.03 -13.54 -4.32
N THR A 289 -27.64 -14.33 -3.44
CA THR A 289 -27.69 -14.07 -2.00
C THR A 289 -26.29 -14.07 -1.39
N ALA A 290 -25.48 -15.09 -1.74
CA ALA A 290 -24.07 -15.19 -1.39
C ALA A 290 -23.27 -13.97 -1.87
N VAL A 291 -23.38 -13.58 -3.14
CA VAL A 291 -22.74 -12.38 -3.69
C VAL A 291 -23.18 -11.12 -2.93
N LYS A 292 -24.46 -11.02 -2.56
CA LYS A 292 -24.98 -9.88 -1.79
C LYS A 292 -24.44 -9.78 -0.37
N THR A 293 -23.92 -10.86 0.21
CA THR A 293 -23.19 -10.78 1.50
C THR A 293 -21.86 -10.04 1.37
N VAL A 294 -21.28 -10.01 0.16
CA VAL A 294 -20.03 -9.30 -0.15
C VAL A 294 -20.32 -7.95 -0.81
N VAL A 295 -21.33 -7.89 -1.67
CA VAL A 295 -21.72 -6.72 -2.47
C VAL A 295 -23.24 -6.55 -2.42
N SER A 296 -23.73 -5.85 -1.40
CA SER A 296 -25.18 -5.75 -1.09
C SER A 296 -26.06 -5.25 -2.24
N THR A 297 -25.47 -4.47 -3.16
CA THR A 297 -26.13 -3.89 -4.34
C THR A 297 -26.07 -4.76 -5.59
N ALA A 298 -25.40 -5.92 -5.55
CA ALA A 298 -25.19 -6.75 -6.73
C ALA A 298 -26.49 -7.26 -7.36
N THR A 299 -26.50 -7.27 -8.69
CA THR A 299 -27.53 -7.89 -9.52
C THR A 299 -26.96 -9.08 -10.29
N THR A 300 -27.84 -9.87 -10.90
CA THR A 300 -27.44 -11.01 -11.76
C THR A 300 -26.72 -10.60 -13.05
N THR A 301 -26.58 -9.30 -13.32
CA THR A 301 -25.82 -8.77 -14.47
C THR A 301 -24.39 -8.34 -14.13
N ASP A 302 -24.04 -8.34 -12.84
CA ASP A 302 -22.75 -7.85 -12.35
C ASP A 302 -21.73 -8.99 -12.16
N TYR A 303 -22.19 -10.23 -12.25
CA TYR A 303 -21.35 -11.42 -12.21
C TYR A 303 -21.84 -12.50 -13.18
N LYS A 304 -20.93 -13.43 -13.48
CA LYS A 304 -21.24 -14.76 -14.00
C LYS A 304 -20.74 -15.76 -12.98
N PHE A 305 -21.33 -16.95 -12.97
CA PHE A 305 -20.78 -18.04 -12.20
C PHE A 305 -20.74 -19.31 -13.03
N ASP A 306 -19.82 -20.18 -12.68
CA ASP A 306 -19.73 -21.53 -13.22
C ASP A 306 -19.68 -22.55 -12.07
N ILE A 307 -20.05 -23.79 -12.37
CA ILE A 307 -20.10 -24.89 -11.41
C ILE A 307 -19.09 -25.98 -11.77
N PHE A 308 -18.44 -26.50 -10.73
CA PHE A 308 -17.37 -27.49 -10.79
C PHE A 308 -17.70 -28.67 -9.89
N ALA A 309 -17.28 -29.86 -10.32
CA ALA A 309 -17.52 -31.10 -9.59
C ALA A 309 -16.52 -31.33 -8.45
N ASP A 310 -15.33 -30.73 -8.55
CA ASP A 310 -14.26 -30.86 -7.55
C ASP A 310 -13.39 -29.59 -7.59
N ALA A 311 -13.09 -29.04 -6.40
CA ALA A 311 -12.21 -27.91 -6.05
C ALA A 311 -11.81 -26.93 -7.19
N LEU A 312 -12.74 -26.56 -8.06
CA LEU A 312 -12.54 -25.73 -9.26
C LEU A 312 -11.61 -26.33 -10.35
N GLU A 313 -11.21 -27.59 -10.26
CA GLU A 313 -10.28 -28.22 -11.21
C GLU A 313 -11.00 -28.93 -12.37
N THR A 314 -12.22 -29.45 -12.11
CA THR A 314 -12.98 -30.21 -13.10
C THR A 314 -14.32 -29.53 -13.39
N PRO A 315 -14.53 -28.98 -14.62
CA PRO A 315 -15.82 -28.43 -15.01
C PRO A 315 -16.92 -29.48 -14.83
N TYR A 316 -18.05 -29.06 -14.26
CA TYR A 316 -19.17 -29.97 -14.06
C TYR A 316 -19.62 -30.58 -15.39
N LYS A 317 -19.55 -31.91 -15.50
CA LYS A 317 -20.15 -32.69 -16.57
C LYS A 317 -21.46 -33.26 -16.08
N GLU A 318 -22.42 -33.40 -16.99
CA GLU A 318 -23.77 -33.90 -16.72
C GLU A 318 -23.73 -35.10 -15.77
N VAL A 319 -24.62 -35.08 -14.78
CA VAL A 319 -24.68 -36.17 -13.80
C VAL A 319 -25.60 -37.24 -14.35
N ASP A 320 -25.01 -38.41 -14.60
CA ASP A 320 -25.75 -39.65 -14.85
C ASP A 320 -26.39 -40.10 -13.52
N ILE A 321 -27.72 -40.06 -13.45
CA ILE A 321 -28.50 -40.42 -12.25
C ILE A 321 -29.30 -41.68 -12.59
N THR A 322 -28.63 -42.82 -12.58
CA THR A 322 -29.26 -44.12 -12.90
C THR A 322 -30.14 -44.67 -11.77
N THR A 323 -30.24 -43.99 -10.62
CA THR A 323 -30.95 -44.46 -9.43
C THR A 323 -31.90 -43.39 -8.88
N ASN A 324 -33.11 -43.78 -8.47
CA ASN A 324 -34.14 -42.87 -7.92
C ASN A 324 -33.87 -42.41 -6.47
N ASP A 325 -32.67 -42.65 -5.95
CA ASP A 325 -32.30 -42.23 -4.59
C ASP A 325 -31.84 -40.77 -4.59
N PRO A 326 -32.23 -39.95 -3.60
CA PRO A 326 -31.65 -38.63 -3.42
C PRO A 326 -30.16 -38.76 -3.17
N VAL A 327 -29.36 -38.12 -4.03
CA VAL A 327 -27.89 -38.08 -3.89
C VAL A 327 -27.49 -36.69 -3.47
N ASP A 328 -27.04 -36.53 -2.24
CA ASP A 328 -26.38 -35.32 -1.79
C ASP A 328 -25.06 -35.15 -2.56
N ARG A 329 -24.90 -34.01 -3.22
CA ARG A 329 -23.66 -33.69 -3.92
C ARG A 329 -23.21 -32.28 -3.59
N THR A 330 -21.94 -32.16 -3.22
CA THR A 330 -21.25 -30.88 -3.14
C THR A 330 -20.88 -30.43 -4.56
N VAL A 331 -21.16 -29.18 -4.88
CA VAL A 331 -20.68 -28.52 -6.09
C VAL A 331 -19.93 -27.27 -5.69
N TYR A 332 -18.87 -26.95 -6.42
CA TYR A 332 -18.07 -25.76 -6.20
C TYR A 332 -18.50 -24.68 -7.19
N VAL A 333 -18.68 -23.45 -6.71
CA VAL A 333 -19.12 -22.32 -7.54
C VAL A 333 -17.97 -21.35 -7.72
N GLU A 334 -17.54 -21.10 -8.95
CA GLU A 334 -16.65 -19.99 -9.29
C GLU A 334 -17.50 -18.78 -9.66
N ILE A 335 -17.25 -17.64 -9.04
CA ILE A 335 -17.97 -16.40 -9.33
C ILE A 335 -16.98 -15.43 -9.96
N THR A 336 -17.28 -14.96 -11.17
CA THR A 336 -16.48 -13.99 -11.91
C THR A 336 -17.26 -12.69 -12.03
N ALA A 337 -16.70 -11.58 -11.51
CA ALA A 337 -17.25 -10.25 -11.75
C ALA A 337 -17.21 -9.93 -13.25
N THR A 338 -18.32 -9.44 -13.81
CA THR A 338 -18.40 -9.08 -15.23
C THR A 338 -18.23 -7.59 -15.51
N LYS A 339 -18.15 -6.76 -14.46
CA LYS A 339 -17.94 -5.32 -14.57
C LYS A 339 -16.87 -4.86 -13.59
#